data_AF-A0A2V6FPK1-F1
#
_entry.id   AF-A0A2V6FPK1-F1
#
_cell.length_a   1.000
_cell.length_b   1.000
_cell.length_c   1.000
_cell.angle_alpha   90.00
_cell.angle_beta   90.00
_cell.angle_gamma   90.00
#
_symmetry.space_group_name_H-M   'P 1'
#
loop_
_entity.id
_entity.type
_entity.pdbx_description
1 polymer ?
#
loop_
_entity_poly.entity_id
_entity_poly.type
_entity_poly.pdbx_seq_one_letter_code
_entity_poly.pdbx_strand_id
1 'polypeptide(L)'
;MSTSRLFNSQFIALAFVLLVGIFLRLPPSLFQKPDGPLQSLVALHPQPASQQLGFDEGLYRDYTDKLIRFGLISYPEIIERYREKQQTLTGSILPPVRFLYIFFAYLWHEVFGTEPLSCLKTVSAVFSILTLLLATIFAGRLGGPR
;
A
#
# COMPACT_ATOMS: atom_id res chain seq x y z
N MET A 1 -22.70 -35.41 10.98
CA MET A 1 -22.33 -34.02 11.34
C MET A 1 -22.99 -33.12 10.30
N SER A 2 -23.93 -32.25 10.69
CA SER A 2 -24.81 -31.53 9.76
C SER A 2 -24.03 -30.58 8.84
N THR A 3 -24.18 -30.75 7.52
CA THR A 3 -23.57 -29.93 6.46
C THR A 3 -23.72 -28.42 6.72
N SER A 4 -24.86 -27.98 7.26
CA SER A 4 -25.10 -26.58 7.66
C SER A 4 -24.11 -26.00 8.68
N ARG A 5 -23.61 -26.80 9.63
CA ARG A 5 -22.63 -26.33 10.64
C ARG A 5 -21.23 -26.15 10.05
N LEU A 6 -20.86 -26.99 9.09
CA LEU A 6 -19.56 -26.89 8.41
C LEU A 6 -19.50 -25.63 7.54
N PHE A 7 -20.58 -25.30 6.82
CA PHE A 7 -20.66 -24.06 6.03
C PHE A 7 -20.52 -22.80 6.88
N ASN A 8 -21.24 -22.71 8.01
CA ASN A 8 -21.12 -21.56 8.91
C ASN A 8 -19.70 -21.39 9.45
N SER A 9 -19.00 -22.50 9.75
CA SER A 9 -17.63 -22.44 10.24
C SER A 9 -16.63 -21.92 9.20
N GLN A 10 -16.82 -22.24 7.91
CA GLN A 10 -15.96 -21.75 6.82
C GLN A 10 -16.11 -20.24 6.60
N PHE A 11 -17.35 -19.73 6.64
CA PHE A 11 -17.59 -18.29 6.55
C PHE A 11 -17.00 -17.53 7.74
N ILE A 12 -17.17 -18.07 8.95
CA ILE A 12 -16.57 -17.48 10.17
C ILE A 12 -15.05 -17.47 10.06
N ALA A 13 -14.43 -18.57 9.62
CA ALA A 13 -12.98 -18.65 9.45
C ALA A 13 -12.48 -17.64 8.40
N LEU A 14 -13.17 -17.53 7.26
CA LEU A 14 -12.81 -16.60 6.19
C LEU A 14 -13.00 -15.13 6.59
N ALA A 15 -14.07 -14.81 7.34
CA ALA A 15 -14.27 -13.50 7.93
C ALA A 15 -13.17 -13.14 8.94
N PHE A 16 -12.78 -14.10 9.79
CA PHE A 16 -11.69 -13.91 10.75
C PHE A 16 -10.35 -13.66 10.04
N VAL A 17 -10.00 -14.47 9.03
CA VAL A 17 -8.80 -14.28 8.22
C VAL A 17 -8.81 -12.93 7.52
N LEU A 18 -9.97 -12.50 7.00
CA LEU A 18 -10.12 -11.18 6.38
C LEU A 18 -9.87 -10.05 7.40
N LEU A 19 -10.49 -10.12 8.58
CA LEU A 19 -10.32 -9.09 9.62
C LEU A 19 -8.87 -8.99 10.09
N VAL A 20 -8.24 -10.12 10.41
CA VAL A 20 -6.81 -10.15 10.79
C VAL A 20 -5.95 -9.65 9.63
N GLY A 21 -6.24 -10.08 8.41
CA GLY A 21 -5.50 -9.67 7.22
C GLY A 21 -5.60 -8.17 6.92
N ILE A 22 -6.75 -7.54 7.16
CA ILE A 22 -6.94 -6.09 7.08
C ILE A 22 -6.15 -5.41 8.18
N PHE A 23 -6.28 -5.87 9.43
CA PHE A 23 -5.57 -5.31 10.57
C PHE A 23 -4.06 -5.24 10.34
N LEU A 24 -3.45 -6.32 9.83
CA LEU A 24 -2.02 -6.39 9.55
C LEU A 24 -1.54 -5.50 8.38
N ARG A 25 -2.46 -4.99 7.55
CA ARG A 25 -2.16 -4.13 6.39
C ARG A 25 -2.37 -2.66 6.68
N LEU A 26 -2.92 -2.31 7.84
CA LEU A 26 -3.14 -0.92 8.22
C LEU A 26 -1.78 -0.20 8.36
N PRO A 27 -1.70 1.06 7.92
CA PRO A 27 -0.44 1.79 8.00
C PRO A 27 -0.04 2.06 9.46
N PRO A 28 1.25 1.87 9.85
CA PRO A 28 1.72 2.07 11.22
C PRO A 28 1.45 3.47 11.79
N SER A 29 1.31 4.48 10.93
CA SER A 29 0.99 5.85 11.31
C SER A 29 -0.34 5.99 12.05
N LEU A 30 -1.26 5.02 11.94
CA LEU A 30 -2.52 5.01 12.69
C LEU A 30 -2.35 4.57 14.15
N PHE A 31 -1.26 3.86 14.46
CA PHE A 31 -0.97 3.30 15.77
C PHE A 31 0.10 4.09 16.53
N GLN A 32 1.09 4.64 15.82
CA GLN A 32 2.25 5.28 16.43
C GLN A 32 2.03 6.75 16.82
N LYS A 33 1.04 7.43 16.23
CA LYS A 33 0.77 8.83 16.57
C LYS A 33 0.14 8.93 17.98
N PRO A 34 0.55 9.91 18.80
CA PRO A 34 -0.05 10.12 20.13
C PRO A 34 -1.56 10.32 20.11
N ASP A 35 -2.09 10.97 19.07
CA ASP A 35 -3.53 11.15 18.83
C ASP A 35 -4.08 10.18 17.77
N GLY A 36 -3.37 9.06 17.55
CA GLY A 36 -3.76 8.07 16.56
C GLY A 36 -5.03 7.33 16.97
N PRO A 37 -5.98 7.09 16.05
CA PRO A 37 -7.26 6.46 16.39
C PRO A 37 -7.11 5.02 16.91
N LEU A 38 -5.97 4.36 16.63
CA LEU A 38 -5.71 2.96 16.99
C LEU A 38 -4.48 2.81 17.91
N GLN A 39 -4.05 3.88 18.58
CA GLN A 39 -2.86 3.86 19.43
C GLN A 39 -2.93 2.78 20.53
N SER A 40 -4.12 2.52 21.08
CA SER A 40 -4.34 1.48 22.10
C SER A 40 -3.97 0.07 21.64
N LEU A 41 -3.95 -0.19 20.33
CA LEU A 41 -3.64 -1.48 19.72
C LEU A 41 -2.19 -1.57 19.20
N VAL A 42 -1.34 -0.59 19.50
CA VAL A 42 0.05 -0.53 18.99
C VAL A 42 0.88 -1.77 19.34
N ALA A 43 0.63 -2.35 20.53
CA ALA A 43 1.33 -3.55 21.01
C ALA A 43 0.97 -4.83 20.22
N LEU A 44 -0.20 -4.84 19.56
CA LEU A 44 -0.68 -5.97 18.76
C LEU A 44 -0.35 -5.81 17.27
N HIS A 45 -0.01 -4.59 16.82
CA HIS A 45 0.29 -4.31 15.43
C HIS A 45 1.78 -4.53 15.13
N PRO A 46 2.15 -5.24 14.04
CA PRO A 46 3.53 -5.41 13.64
C PRO A 46 4.18 -4.06 13.37
N GLN A 47 5.34 -3.81 13.97
CA GLN A 47 6.10 -2.59 13.77
C GLN A 47 7.19 -2.81 12.72
N PRO A 48 7.43 -1.83 11.83
CA PRO A 48 8.51 -1.93 10.87
C PRO A 48 9.85 -2.07 11.61
N ALA A 49 10.66 -3.06 11.20
CA ALA A 49 11.94 -3.35 11.84
C ALA A 49 12.97 -2.21 11.69
N SER A 50 12.83 -1.40 10.64
CA SER A 50 13.63 -0.19 10.44
C SER A 50 12.71 1.02 10.28
N GLN A 51 13.03 2.09 11.00
CA GLN A 51 12.41 3.40 10.82
C GLN A 51 13.13 4.22 9.74
N GLN A 52 14.23 3.71 9.20
CA GLN A 52 14.97 4.40 8.15
C GLN A 52 14.23 4.28 6.82
N LEU A 53 14.31 5.36 6.02
CA LEU A 53 13.78 5.37 4.67
C LEU A 53 14.52 4.34 3.82
N GLY A 54 13.79 3.38 3.27
CA GLY A 54 14.36 2.42 2.32
C GLY A 54 14.84 3.12 1.05
N PHE A 55 15.86 2.57 0.39
CA PHE A 55 16.40 3.14 -0.84
C PHE A 55 15.30 3.31 -1.92
N ASP A 56 14.52 2.26 -2.17
CA ASP A 56 13.40 2.29 -3.13
C ASP A 56 12.28 3.24 -2.68
N GLU A 57 11.97 3.30 -1.38
CA GLU A 57 10.99 4.25 -0.85
C GLU A 57 11.41 5.70 -1.14
N GLY A 58 12.71 5.99 -0.99
CA GLY A 58 13.28 7.29 -1.32
C GLY A 58 13.15 7.66 -2.79
N LEU A 59 13.40 6.70 -3.70
CA LEU A 59 13.22 6.92 -5.14
C LEU A 59 11.76 7.20 -5.50
N TYR A 60 10.82 6.38 -5.00
CA TYR A 60 9.39 6.61 -5.27
C TYR A 60 8.88 7.91 -4.67
N ARG A 61 9.37 8.28 -3.47
CA ARG A 61 9.06 9.57 -2.86
C ARG A 61 9.51 10.72 -3.74
N ASP A 62 10.73 10.67 -4.29
CA ASP A 62 11.27 11.70 -5.19
C ASP A 62 10.46 11.81 -6.50
N TYR A 63 10.08 10.69 -7.11
CA TYR A 63 9.21 10.73 -8.29
C TYR A 63 7.83 11.31 -8.00
N THR A 64 7.25 10.97 -6.84
CA THR A 64 5.94 11.49 -6.42
C THR A 64 6.01 12.97 -6.09
N ASP A 65 7.06 13.42 -5.40
CA ASP A 65 7.28 14.84 -5.09
C ASP A 65 7.43 15.67 -6.37
N LYS A 66 8.18 15.17 -7.37
CA LYS A 66 8.27 15.82 -8.68
C LYS A 66 6.90 15.90 -9.37
N LEU A 67 6.12 14.83 -9.34
CA LEU A 67 4.79 14.81 -9.96
C LEU A 67 3.82 15.78 -9.27
N ILE A 68 3.92 15.92 -7.94
CA ILE A 68 3.15 16.89 -7.16
C ILE A 68 3.55 18.34 -7.52
N ARG A 69 4.86 18.62 -7.64
CA ARG A 69 5.35 19.97 -7.92
C ARG A 69 5.12 20.44 -9.35
N PHE A 70 5.28 19.55 -10.33
CA PHE A 70 5.30 19.89 -11.75
C PHE A 70 4.05 19.41 -12.50
N GLY A 71 3.19 18.63 -11.85
CA GLY A 71 1.93 18.12 -12.39
C GLY A 71 2.10 16.90 -13.29
N LEU A 72 0.98 16.28 -13.65
CA LEU A 72 0.94 15.02 -14.42
C LEU A 72 1.61 15.11 -15.80
N ILE A 73 1.55 16.30 -16.42
CA ILE A 73 2.09 16.53 -17.77
C ILE A 73 3.62 16.45 -17.78
N SER A 74 4.30 16.67 -16.65
CA SER A 74 5.76 16.60 -16.56
C SER A 74 6.29 15.17 -16.43
N TYR A 75 5.42 14.14 -16.42
CA TYR A 75 5.85 12.76 -16.25
C TYR A 75 6.86 12.26 -17.31
N PRO A 76 6.75 12.60 -18.61
CA PRO A 76 7.78 12.30 -19.59
C PRO A 76 9.16 12.87 -19.23
N GLU A 77 9.21 14.08 -18.66
CA GLU A 77 10.48 14.69 -18.21
C GLU A 77 11.09 13.94 -17.02
N ILE A 78 10.27 13.40 -16.12
CA ILE A 78 10.73 12.56 -15.00
C ILE A 78 11.40 11.29 -15.54
N ILE A 79 10.85 10.69 -16.60
CA ILE A 79 11.42 9.51 -17.26
C ILE A 79 12.74 9.87 -17.94
N GLU A 80 12.80 10.99 -18.65
CA GLU A 80 14.01 11.41 -19.35
C GLU A 80 15.16 11.66 -18.38
N ARG A 81 14.91 12.42 -17.30
CA ARG A 81 15.90 12.64 -16.24
C ARG A 81 16.33 11.35 -15.55
N TYR A 82 15.43 10.39 -15.39
CA TYR A 82 15.78 9.06 -14.90
C TYR A 82 16.75 8.38 -15.87
N ARG A 83 16.48 8.41 -17.18
CA ARG A 83 17.30 7.79 -18.21
C ARG A 83 18.71 8.39 -18.25
N GLU A 84 18.82 9.71 -18.21
CA GLU A 84 20.10 10.43 -18.13
C GLU A 84 20.88 10.04 -16.87
N LYS A 85 20.21 10.00 -15.72
CA LYS A 85 20.86 9.61 -14.45
C LYS A 85 21.32 8.16 -14.46
N GLN A 86 20.52 7.25 -15.02
CA GLN A 86 20.86 5.83 -15.13
C GLN A 86 22.09 5.61 -16.02
N GLN A 87 22.29 6.40 -17.08
CA GLN A 87 23.46 6.27 -17.96
C GLN A 87 24.78 6.61 -17.28
N THR A 88 24.75 7.44 -16.24
CA THR A 88 25.96 7.89 -15.51
C THR A 88 26.31 7.00 -14.31
N LEU A 89 25.42 6.09 -13.92
CA LEU A 89 25.60 5.20 -12.79
C LEU A 89 26.12 3.84 -13.24
N THR A 90 27.13 3.32 -12.53
CA THR A 90 27.65 1.95 -12.74
C THR A 90 26.67 0.87 -12.28
N GLY A 91 25.69 1.24 -11.44
CA GLY A 91 24.62 0.37 -10.96
C GLY A 91 23.25 0.75 -11.54
N SER A 92 22.24 -0.07 -11.26
CA SER A 92 20.87 0.22 -11.70
C SER A 92 20.04 0.84 -10.59
N ILE A 93 19.41 1.99 -10.89
CA ILE A 93 18.31 2.52 -10.08
C ILE A 93 16.97 2.04 -10.65
N LEU A 94 15.94 2.07 -9.81
CA LEU A 94 14.63 1.56 -10.17
C LEU A 94 13.90 2.58 -11.07
N PRO A 95 13.43 2.20 -12.28
CA PRO A 95 12.72 3.12 -13.14
C PRO A 95 11.35 3.48 -12.56
N PRO A 96 10.78 4.65 -12.91
CA PRO A 96 9.46 5.07 -12.45
C PRO A 96 8.30 4.26 -13.08
N VAL A 97 8.52 3.00 -13.52
CA VAL A 97 7.53 2.15 -14.23
C VAL A 97 6.26 1.86 -13.43
N ARG A 98 6.29 2.02 -12.10
CA ARG A 98 5.09 1.94 -11.26
C ARG A 98 4.27 3.22 -11.33
N PHE A 99 3.91 3.64 -12.55
CA PHE A 99 3.16 4.88 -12.79
C PHE A 99 1.89 4.94 -11.95
N LEU A 100 1.06 3.88 -11.95
CA LEU A 100 -0.17 3.86 -11.17
C LEU A 100 0.06 4.09 -9.67
N TYR A 101 1.16 3.56 -9.13
CA TYR A 101 1.50 3.76 -7.71
C TYR A 101 1.83 5.22 -7.41
N ILE A 102 2.66 5.84 -8.25
CA ILE A 102 3.03 7.27 -8.14
C ILE A 102 1.79 8.16 -8.39
N PHE A 103 0.97 7.81 -9.38
CA PHE A 103 -0.24 8.51 -9.77
C PHE A 103 -1.30 8.51 -8.66
N PHE A 104 -1.61 7.35 -8.08
CA PHE A 104 -2.55 7.30 -6.97
C PHE A 104 -2.01 7.99 -5.71
N ALA A 105 -0.69 7.99 -5.49
CA ALA A 105 -0.09 8.79 -4.41
C ALA A 105 -0.21 10.30 -4.67
N TYR A 106 -0.07 10.73 -5.93
CA TYR A 106 -0.36 12.10 -6.35
C TYR A 106 -1.84 12.45 -6.13
N LEU A 107 -2.79 11.64 -6.60
CA LEU A 107 -4.21 11.88 -6.35
C LEU A 107 -4.54 11.92 -4.85
N TRP A 108 -3.93 11.05 -4.06
CA TRP A 108 -4.09 11.07 -2.61
C TRP A 108 -3.58 12.39 -2.02
N HIS A 109 -2.45 12.90 -2.51
CA HIS A 109 -1.94 14.21 -2.11
C HIS A 109 -2.90 15.34 -2.48
N GLU A 110 -3.43 15.35 -3.70
CA GLU A 110 -4.39 16.38 -4.15
C GLU A 110 -5.67 16.40 -3.29
N VAL A 111 -6.12 15.23 -2.81
CA VAL A 111 -7.34 15.13 -1.99
C VAL A 111 -7.09 15.45 -0.51
N PHE A 112 -5.97 15.01 0.07
CA PHE A 112 -5.73 15.04 1.51
C PHE A 112 -4.57 15.93 1.97
N GLY A 113 -3.75 16.44 1.05
CA GLY A 113 -2.59 17.30 1.33
C GLY A 113 -1.47 16.62 2.13
N THR A 114 -1.44 15.29 2.22
CA THR A 114 -0.46 14.56 3.04
C THR A 114 0.92 14.48 2.38
N GLU A 115 1.99 14.34 3.16
CA GLU A 115 3.36 14.19 2.63
C GLU A 115 3.47 13.05 1.60
N PRO A 116 4.28 13.19 0.52
CA PRO A 116 4.43 12.17 -0.53
C PRO A 116 4.73 10.76 -0.03
N LEU A 117 5.61 10.61 0.98
CA LEU A 117 5.92 9.29 1.55
C LEU A 117 4.71 8.67 2.27
N SER A 118 3.95 9.50 2.97
CA SER A 118 2.71 9.06 3.61
C SER A 118 1.66 8.66 2.58
N CYS A 119 1.53 9.40 1.47
CA CYS A 119 0.63 9.03 0.38
C CYS A 119 0.98 7.65 -0.17
N LEU A 120 2.26 7.41 -0.47
CA LEU A 120 2.74 6.13 -0.99
C LEU A 120 2.43 4.97 -0.03
N LYS A 121 2.72 5.13 1.27
CA LYS A 121 2.42 4.12 2.28
C LYS A 121 0.93 3.83 2.40
N THR A 122 0.09 4.88 2.40
CA THR A 122 -1.37 4.71 2.49
C THR A 122 -1.95 4.07 1.23
N VAL A 123 -1.52 4.49 0.04
CA VAL A 123 -1.96 3.88 -1.23
C VAL A 123 -1.58 2.40 -1.27
N SER A 124 -0.35 2.05 -0.86
CA SER A 124 0.08 0.65 -0.76
C SER A 124 -0.83 -0.15 0.17
N ALA A 125 -1.16 0.38 1.35
CA ALA A 125 -2.07 -0.26 2.30
C ALA A 125 -3.48 -0.46 1.71
N VAL A 126 -4.06 0.57 1.09
CA VAL A 126 -5.39 0.51 0.46
C VAL A 126 -5.44 -0.55 -0.62
N PHE A 127 -4.51 -0.54 -1.59
CA PHE A 127 -4.50 -1.52 -2.67
C PHE A 127 -4.21 -2.94 -2.16
N SER A 128 -3.42 -3.10 -1.10
CA SER A 128 -3.21 -4.39 -0.45
C SER A 128 -4.49 -4.93 0.21
N ILE A 129 -5.28 -4.07 0.84
CA ILE A 129 -6.59 -4.41 1.41
C ILE A 129 -7.60 -4.76 0.29
N LEU A 130 -7.65 -3.98 -0.78
CA LEU A 130 -8.51 -4.27 -1.94
C LEU A 130 -8.15 -5.63 -2.57
N THR A 131 -6.86 -5.92 -2.70
CA THR A 131 -6.38 -7.21 -3.22
C THR A 131 -6.78 -8.35 -2.29
N LEU A 132 -6.70 -8.15 -0.97
CA LEU A 132 -7.16 -9.13 0.01
C LEU A 132 -8.68 -9.39 -0.12
N LEU A 133 -9.49 -8.34 -0.21
CA LEU A 133 -10.94 -8.47 -0.42
C LEU A 133 -11.26 -9.24 -1.69
N LEU A 134 -10.55 -8.93 -2.79
CA LEU A 134 -10.71 -9.64 -4.04
C LEU A 134 -10.33 -11.12 -3.91
N ALA A 135 -9.20 -11.42 -3.26
CA ALA A 135 -8.78 -12.80 -2.99
C ALA A 135 -9.79 -13.55 -2.12
N THR A 136 -10.39 -12.88 -1.12
CA THR A 136 -11.45 -13.43 -0.28
C THR A 136 -12.71 -13.76 -1.08
N ILE A 137 -13.10 -12.92 -2.05
CA ILE A 137 -14.21 -13.20 -2.96
C ILE A 137 -13.90 -14.44 -3.81
N PHE A 138 -12.70 -14.52 -4.39
CA PHE A 138 -12.28 -15.70 -5.17
C PHE A 138 -12.27 -16.97 -4.32
N ALA A 139 -11.70 -16.94 -3.12
CA ALA A 139 -11.69 -18.07 -2.19
C ALA A 139 -13.12 -18.52 -1.83
N GLY A 140 -14.01 -17.56 -1.57
CA GLY A 140 -15.42 -17.84 -1.29
C GLY A 140 -16.20 -18.41 -2.49
N ARG A 141 -15.72 -18.21 -3.72
CA ARG A 141 -16.29 -18.82 -4.94
C ARG A 141 -15.69 -20.20 -5.25
N LEU A 142 -14.39 -20.38 -4.99
CA LEU A 142 -13.67 -21.64 -5.26
C LEU A 142 -13.98 -22.75 -4.23
N GLY A 143 -14.53 -22.41 -3.07
CA GLY A 143 -15.00 -23.37 -2.05
C GLY A 143 -16.15 -24.30 -2.48
N GLY A 144 -16.61 -24.22 -3.74
CA GLY A 144 -17.65 -25.07 -4.32
C GLY A 144 -18.99 -24.35 -4.50
N PRO A 145 -19.87 -24.86 -5.39
CA PRO A 145 -21.22 -24.33 -5.55
C PRO A 145 -22.00 -24.47 -4.24
N ARG A 146 -22.67 -23.39 -3.87
CA ARG A 146 -23.57 -23.27 -2.71
C ARG A 146 -24.78 -24.18 -2.86
#